data_AF-A0A1L3ZQ99-F1
#
_entry.id   AF-A0A1L3ZQ99-F1
#
_cell.length_a   1.000
_cell.length_b   1.000
_cell.length_c   1.000
_cell.angle_alpha   90.00
_cell.angle_beta   90.00
_cell.angle_gamma   90.00
#
_symmetry.space_group_name_H-M   'P 1'
#
loop_
_entity.id
_entity.type
_entity.pdbx_description
1 polymer ?
#
loop_
_entity_poly.entity_id
_entity_poly.type
_entity_poly.pdbx_seq_one_letter_code
_entity_poly.pdbx_strand_id
1 'polypeptide(L)'
;MSIQFAINKTCAPQLPLKALIDLARAAGVHALEIRNDIYGIEFADGTPAVELKKRLNDAGLAVASVNALQRFNVWDADRGKEACGLVTYTAALGAPGDRALPYSSRK
;
A
#
# COMPACT_ATOMS: atom_id res chain seq x y z
N MET A 1 13.05 -21.76 0.12
CA MET A 1 12.31 -20.49 0.05
C MET A 1 12.83 -19.58 1.16
N SER A 2 13.22 -18.35 0.85
CA SER A 2 13.61 -17.33 1.85
C SER A 2 12.41 -16.44 2.18
N ILE A 3 12.27 -16.05 3.45
CA ILE A 3 11.23 -15.11 3.89
C ILE A 3 11.70 -13.70 3.54
N GLN A 4 10.81 -12.91 2.93
CA GLN A 4 11.04 -11.49 2.66
C GLN A 4 10.26 -10.66 3.68
N PHE A 5 10.94 -9.68 4.29
CA PHE A 5 10.32 -8.74 5.22
C PHE A 5 9.99 -7.42 4.51
N ALA A 6 8.91 -6.79 4.95
CA ALA A 6 8.46 -5.49 4.46
C ALA A 6 8.06 -4.58 5.64
N ILE A 7 8.20 -3.26 5.47
CA ILE A 7 7.66 -2.29 6.43
C ILE A 7 6.25 -1.88 6.03
N ASN A 8 5.33 -1.98 6.97
CA ASN A 8 4.00 -1.41 6.84
C ASN A 8 4.03 0.09 7.10
N LYS A 9 3.40 0.90 6.25
CA LYS A 9 3.28 2.36 6.44
C LYS A 9 2.75 2.75 7.84
N THR A 10 1.92 1.92 8.47
CA THR A 10 1.41 2.10 9.85
C THR A 10 2.52 2.20 10.89
N CYS A 11 3.71 1.63 10.65
CA CYS A 11 4.85 1.77 11.55
C CYS A 11 5.33 3.23 11.65
N ALA A 12 5.05 4.04 10.62
CA ALA A 12 5.47 5.44 10.55
C ALA A 12 4.52 6.25 9.63
N PRO A 13 3.25 6.44 10.04
CA PRO A 13 2.18 6.88 9.14
C PRO A 13 2.39 8.29 8.60
N GLN A 14 2.99 9.17 9.41
CA GLN A 14 3.22 10.57 9.05
C GLN A 14 4.56 10.80 8.36
N LEU A 15 5.42 9.77 8.21
CA LEU A 15 6.68 9.97 7.52
C LEU A 15 6.43 10.20 6.03
N PRO A 16 7.03 11.24 5.42
CA PRO A 16 7.01 11.38 3.98
C PRO A 16 7.70 10.16 3.34
N LEU A 17 7.29 9.82 2.12
CA LEU A 17 7.76 8.62 1.43
C LEU A 17 9.29 8.47 1.42
N LYS A 18 10.04 9.58 1.23
CA LYS A 18 11.51 9.54 1.28
C LYS A 18 12.03 9.03 2.63
N ALA A 19 11.51 9.54 3.73
CA ALA A 19 11.92 9.12 5.07
C ALA A 19 11.52 7.66 5.37
N LEU A 20 10.39 7.20 4.85
CA LEU A 20 9.99 5.80 4.94
C LEU A 20 10.91 4.87 4.15
N ILE A 21 11.34 5.29 2.95
CA ILE A 21 12.34 4.58 2.14
C ILE A 21 13.67 4.50 2.89
N ASP A 22 14.11 5.61 3.48
CA ASP A 22 15.35 5.66 4.27
C ASP A 22 15.25 4.72 5.49
N LEU A 23 14.10 4.68 6.17
CA LEU A 23 13.82 3.74 7.26
C LEU A 23 13.87 2.28 6.81
N ALA A 24 13.26 1.94 5.68
CA ALA A 24 13.26 0.59 5.12
C ALA A 24 14.67 0.10 4.80
N ARG A 25 15.49 0.96 4.20
CA ARG A 25 16.89 0.66 3.90
C ARG A 25 17.71 0.48 5.19
N ALA A 26 17.51 1.36 6.18
CA ALA A 26 18.18 1.25 7.48
C ALA A 26 17.81 -0.03 8.24
N ALA A 27 16.57 -0.50 8.10
CA ALA A 27 16.09 -1.76 8.67
C ALA A 27 16.52 -3.01 7.88
N GLY A 28 17.18 -2.86 6.73
CA GLY A 28 17.61 -3.97 5.87
C GLY A 28 16.46 -4.68 5.15
N VAL A 29 15.29 -4.05 5.02
CA VAL A 29 14.16 -4.60 4.27
C VAL A 29 14.15 -4.09 2.83
N HIS A 30 13.53 -4.87 1.95
CA HIS A 30 13.56 -4.63 0.50
C HIS A 30 12.15 -4.38 -0.07
N ALA A 31 11.15 -4.23 0.80
CA ALA A 31 9.78 -3.99 0.39
C ALA A 31 8.98 -3.13 1.38
N LEU A 32 7.93 -2.49 0.87
CA LEU A 32 6.98 -1.70 1.64
C LEU A 32 5.55 -2.18 1.42
N GLU A 33 4.71 -2.03 2.45
CA GLU A 33 3.26 -2.14 2.33
C GLU A 33 2.64 -0.73 2.40
N ILE A 34 1.98 -0.35 1.30
CA ILE A 34 1.39 0.96 1.08
C ILE A 34 -0.04 0.97 1.61
N ARG A 35 -0.50 2.14 2.09
CA ARG A 35 -1.84 2.30 2.66
C ARG A 35 -2.67 3.34 1.91
N ASN A 36 -3.92 3.01 1.62
CA ASN A 36 -4.91 3.86 0.96
C ASN A 36 -5.71 4.74 1.92
N ASP A 37 -5.60 4.48 3.23
CA ASP A 37 -6.42 5.08 4.28
C ASP A 37 -5.68 6.09 5.16
N ILE A 38 -4.45 6.46 4.79
CA ILE A 38 -3.68 7.52 5.46
C ILE A 38 -3.87 8.81 4.67
N TYR A 39 -4.65 9.73 5.24
CA TYR A 39 -5.00 10.99 4.59
C TYR A 39 -3.76 11.81 4.21
N GLY A 40 -3.75 12.35 2.99
CA GLY A 40 -2.74 13.28 2.51
C GLY A 40 -1.38 12.67 2.15
N ILE A 41 -1.31 11.34 1.97
CA ILE A 41 -0.07 10.65 1.62
C ILE A 41 -0.30 9.59 0.54
N GLU A 42 0.55 9.60 -0.48
CA GLU A 42 0.72 8.56 -1.52
C GLU A 42 -0.59 8.25 -2.28
N PHE A 43 -1.35 7.26 -1.85
CA PHE A 43 -2.62 6.94 -2.50
C PHE A 43 -3.66 8.05 -2.24
N ALA A 44 -3.70 8.57 -1.01
CA ALA A 44 -4.76 9.50 -0.58
C ALA A 44 -4.51 10.96 -1.02
N ASP A 45 -3.27 11.31 -1.41
CA ASP A 45 -2.96 12.62 -2.00
C ASP A 45 -3.05 12.63 -3.53
N GLY A 46 -3.35 11.48 -4.14
CA GLY A 46 -3.45 11.34 -5.59
C GLY A 46 -2.12 11.10 -6.31
N THR A 47 -1.03 10.77 -5.59
CA THR A 47 0.25 10.41 -6.21
C THR A 47 0.04 9.28 -7.22
N PRO A 48 0.40 9.47 -8.50
CA PRO A 48 0.26 8.43 -9.51
C PRO A 48 1.07 7.18 -9.13
N ALA A 49 0.45 6.01 -9.25
CA ALA A 49 1.11 4.72 -8.95
C ALA A 49 2.44 4.54 -9.70
N VAL A 50 2.53 5.04 -10.94
CA VAL A 50 3.75 4.96 -11.76
C VAL A 50 4.89 5.79 -11.15
N GLU A 51 4.59 6.97 -10.61
CA GLU A 51 5.59 7.81 -9.94
C GLU A 51 6.06 7.15 -8.63
N LEU A 52 5.11 6.68 -7.81
CA LEU A 52 5.41 5.95 -6.58
C LEU A 52 6.29 4.73 -6.86
N LYS A 53 5.92 3.91 -7.85
CA LYS A 53 6.70 2.76 -8.32
C LYS A 53 8.11 3.17 -8.73
N LYS A 54 8.26 4.23 -9.52
CA LYS A 54 9.57 4.71 -9.94
C LYS A 54 10.45 5.07 -8.74
N ARG A 55 9.92 5.82 -7.77
CA ARG A 55 10.65 6.24 -6.57
C ARG A 55 11.09 5.06 -5.71
N LEU A 56 10.26 4.02 -5.61
CA LEU A 56 10.60 2.79 -4.89
C LEU A 56 11.66 1.98 -5.63
N ASN A 57 11.52 1.80 -6.95
CA ASN A 57 12.51 1.11 -7.78
C ASN A 57 13.88 1.81 -7.75
N ASP A 58 13.91 3.14 -7.83
CA ASP A 58 15.14 3.94 -7.73
C ASP A 58 15.86 3.72 -6.38
N ALA A 59 15.12 3.30 -5.34
CA ALA A 59 15.64 2.98 -4.02
C ALA A 59 15.89 1.47 -3.79
N GLY A 60 15.66 0.62 -4.80
CA GLY A 60 15.79 -0.84 -4.70
C GLY A 60 14.69 -1.50 -3.85
N LEU A 61 13.53 -0.87 -3.71
CA LEU A 61 12.40 -1.35 -2.93
C LEU A 61 11.26 -1.83 -3.82
N ALA A 62 10.63 -2.94 -3.44
CA ALA A 62 9.39 -3.43 -4.03
C ALA A 62 8.15 -3.00 -3.21
N VAL A 63 6.97 -3.16 -3.79
CA VAL A 63 5.69 -3.08 -3.04
C VAL A 63 5.24 -4.49 -2.71
N ALA A 64 5.15 -4.81 -1.42
CA ALA A 64 4.68 -6.10 -0.93
C ALA A 64 3.16 -6.25 -1.06
N SER A 65 2.40 -5.20 -0.73
CA SER A 65 0.95 -5.13 -0.91
C SER A 65 0.43 -3.69 -0.78
N VAL A 66 -0.82 -3.48 -1.19
CA VAL A 66 -1.59 -2.26 -0.90
C VAL A 66 -2.75 -2.60 0.03
N ASN A 67 -2.89 -1.85 1.11
CA ASN A 67 -3.97 -2.02 2.07
C ASN A 67 -4.87 -0.79 2.07
N ALA A 68 -6.19 -0.89 2.21
CA ALA A 68 -7.01 -2.09 2.06
C ALA A 68 -8.41 -1.73 1.55
N LEU A 69 -9.07 -2.66 0.86
CA LEU A 69 -10.50 -2.59 0.62
C LEU A 69 -11.22 -2.94 1.94
N GLN A 70 -11.74 -1.92 2.61
CA GLN A 70 -12.45 -2.09 3.87
C GLN A 70 -13.85 -2.66 3.64
N ARG A 71 -14.34 -3.45 4.59
CA ARG A 71 -15.71 -4.00 4.61
C ARG A 71 -16.11 -4.69 3.30
N PHE A 72 -15.21 -5.44 2.67
CA PHE A 72 -15.45 -6.00 1.33
C PHE A 72 -16.68 -6.92 1.26
N ASN A 73 -17.06 -7.54 2.39
CA ASN A 73 -18.24 -8.41 2.51
C ASN A 73 -19.56 -7.64 2.63
N VAL A 74 -19.54 -6.30 2.73
CA VAL A 74 -20.71 -5.44 2.60
C VAL A 74 -20.61 -4.77 1.23
N TRP A 75 -21.20 -5.42 0.24
CA TRP A 75 -21.00 -5.08 -1.17
C TRP A 75 -22.13 -4.21 -1.74
N ASP A 76 -21.73 -3.13 -2.39
CA ASP A 76 -22.60 -2.25 -3.18
C ASP A 76 -21.84 -1.75 -4.43
N ALA A 77 -22.51 -0.94 -5.26
CA ALA A 77 -21.91 -0.42 -6.49
C ALA A 77 -20.70 0.49 -6.22
N ASP A 78 -20.67 1.19 -5.10
CA ASP A 78 -19.59 2.11 -4.76
C ASP A 78 -18.37 1.35 -4.22
N ARG A 79 -18.59 0.30 -3.43
CA ARG A 79 -17.56 -0.67 -3.03
C ARG A 79 -16.94 -1.34 -4.24
N GLY A 80 -17.75 -1.68 -5.25
CA GLY A 80 -17.25 -2.19 -6.52
C GLY A 80 -16.30 -1.21 -7.24
N LYS A 81 -16.66 0.08 -7.31
CA LYS A 81 -15.79 1.11 -7.89
C LYS A 81 -14.49 1.28 -7.10
N GLU A 82 -14.57 1.28 -5.77
CA GLU A 82 -13.40 1.36 -4.88
C GLU A 82 -12.46 0.18 -5.10
N ALA A 83 -13.00 -1.04 -5.16
CA ALA A 83 -12.24 -2.26 -5.44
C ALA A 83 -11.54 -2.17 -6.80
N CYS A 84 -12.25 -1.76 -7.85
CA CYS A 84 -11.65 -1.55 -9.18
C CYS A 84 -10.51 -0.51 -9.14
N GLY A 85 -10.70 0.61 -8.44
CA GLY A 85 -9.67 1.64 -8.28
C GLY A 85 -8.44 1.10 -7.55
N LEU A 86 -8.63 0.37 -6.44
CA LEU A 86 -7.55 -0.20 -5.64
C LEU A 86 -6.76 -1.26 -6.41
N VAL A 87 -7.45 -2.17 -7.10
CA VAL A 87 -6.82 -3.20 -7.94
C VAL A 87 -6.04 -2.55 -9.09
N THR A 88 -6.61 -1.53 -9.74
CA THR A 88 -5.93 -0.79 -10.81
C THR A 88 -4.65 -0.12 -10.31
N TYR A 89 -4.71 0.53 -9.14
CA TYR A 89 -3.55 1.18 -8.53
C TYR A 89 -2.48 0.18 -8.11
N THR A 90 -2.89 -0.93 -7.48
CA THR A 90 -2.03 -2.04 -7.07
C THR A 90 -1.30 -2.67 -8.25
N ALA A 91 -2.02 -2.89 -9.36
CA ALA A 91 -1.45 -3.40 -10.60
C ALA A 91 -0.45 -2.41 -11.20
N ALA A 92 -0.77 -1.12 -11.23
CA ALA A 92 0.13 -0.08 -11.72
C ALA A 92 1.42 0.04 -10.88
N LEU A 93 1.34 -0.19 -9.56
CA LEU A 93 2.50 -0.29 -8.68
C LEU A 93 3.35 -1.54 -8.95
N GLY A 94 2.77 -2.59 -9.54
CA GLY A 94 3.42 -3.89 -9.69
C GLY A 94 3.47 -4.70 -8.39
N ALA A 95 2.56 -4.40 -7.46
CA ALA A 95 2.39 -5.19 -6.25
C ALA A 95 1.69 -6.53 -6.58
N PRO A 96 1.95 -7.62 -5.83
CA PRO A 96 1.35 -8.93 -6.10
C PRO A 96 -0.14 -9.00 -5.75
N GLY A 97 -0.66 -8.04 -4.98
CA GLY A 97 -2.08 -7.96 -4.63
C GLY A 97 -2.38 -6.91 -3.57
N ASP A 98 -3.67 -6.65 -3.36
CA ASP A 98 -4.21 -5.80 -2.31
C ASP A 98 -4.88 -6.64 -1.20
N ARG A 99 -5.00 -6.04 -0.01
CA ARG A 99 -5.68 -6.68 1.13
C ARG A 99 -7.14 -6.25 1.17
N ALA A 100 -8.03 -7.23 1.34
CA ALA A 100 -9.44 -6.99 1.62
C ALA A 100 -9.76 -7.37 3.08
N LEU A 101 -10.42 -6.47 3.81
CA LEU A 101 -10.79 -6.68 5.21
C LEU A 101 -12.31 -6.80 5.34
N PRO A 102 -12.85 -7.87 5.96
CA PRO A 102 -14.28 -7.99 6.14
C PRO A 102 -14.75 -7.03 7.24
N TYR A 103 -15.99 -6.60 7.13
CA TYR A 103 -16.71 -6.04 8.26
C TYR A 103 -16.86 -7.12 9.34
N SER A 104 -16.46 -6.80 10.56
CA SER A 104 -16.66 -7.59 11.77
C SER A 104 -17.36 -6.74 12.81
N SER A 105 -18.42 -7.27 13.42
CA SER A 105 -19.11 -6.64 14.55
C SER A 105 -18.38 -6.83 15.87
N ARG A 106 -17.31 -7.64 15.91
CA ARG A 106 -16.44 -7.79 17.08
C ARG A 106 -15.19 -6.94 16.87
N LYS A 107 -14.97 -6.00 17.80
CA LYS A 107 -13.71 -5.28 17.98
C LYS A 107 -12.72 -6.16 18.74
#